data_AF-A0A838LR90-F1
#
_entry.id   AF-A0A838LR90-F1
#
_cell.length_a   1.000
_cell.length_b   1.000
_cell.length_c   1.000
_cell.angle_alpha   90.00
_cell.angle_beta   90.00
_cell.angle_gamma   90.00
#
_symmetry.space_group_name_H-M   'P 1'
#
loop_
_entity.id
_entity.type
_entity.pdbx_description
1 polymer ?
#
loop_
_entity_poly.entity_id
_entity_poly.type
_entity_poly.pdbx_seq_one_letter_code
_entity_poly.pdbx_strand_id
1 'polypeptide(L)'
;MNPRATAEVCAPQAARPPQSAGAPYLLLAVAFVAATLGFLLSVRSAPLPGSEALTAEDAVDLVALLSFGVLGAELLRRKRAAGLGKALLLLAGLQTANYLSAGVGDAITDGEMPTTTAARLAWMVADTAFIASFFLLLYAPLALFPTGRLPSRRWRWLPAVAGTGTAALVLSILLAPGSVDDDNPATGPNPLGVDALAGATDLLEIVGAVLLALTLAGSVAAYGIRWFRYRGPRRRQLAWFSAGALTMVVGMLIELGNSLLVEVLSALVIFGTLLGGMAWPLLGPLGAKADLADIATTQRSAAPDGHD
;
A
#
# COMPACT_ATOMS: atom_id res chain seq x y z
N MET A 1 26.47 -14.90 65.56
CA MET A 1 27.18 -14.56 64.31
C MET A 1 26.62 -15.39 63.16
N ASN A 2 25.75 -14.82 62.32
CA ASN A 2 25.87 -14.82 60.85
C ASN A 2 24.77 -13.90 60.27
N PRO A 3 25.10 -12.69 59.80
CA PRO A 3 24.16 -11.79 59.13
C PRO A 3 24.25 -12.01 57.61
N ARG A 4 23.19 -12.49 56.98
CA ARG A 4 23.03 -12.42 55.51
C ARG A 4 21.58 -12.09 55.16
N ALA A 5 21.22 -10.84 55.42
CA ALA A 5 20.15 -10.16 54.72
C ALA A 5 20.74 -8.87 54.14
N THR A 6 20.19 -8.44 53.00
CA THR A 6 20.45 -7.20 52.26
C THR A 6 21.61 -7.22 51.24
N ALA A 7 21.24 -7.23 49.96
CA ALA A 7 21.50 -6.15 49.00
C ALA A 7 21.53 -6.70 47.55
N GLU A 8 20.38 -7.12 47.02
CA GLU A 8 20.19 -7.08 45.57
C GLU A 8 20.02 -5.62 45.18
N VAL A 9 21.14 -5.03 44.78
CA VAL A 9 21.25 -3.67 44.24
C VAL A 9 20.35 -3.57 43.02
N CYS A 10 19.34 -2.70 43.12
CA CYS A 10 18.51 -2.26 42.02
C CYS A 10 19.40 -1.58 40.97
N ALA A 11 19.76 -2.31 39.91
CA ALA A 11 20.45 -1.73 38.78
C ALA A 11 19.51 -0.73 38.08
N PRO A 12 19.92 0.53 37.86
CA PRO A 12 19.11 1.48 37.12
C PRO A 12 18.92 0.96 35.70
N GLN A 13 17.67 0.71 35.30
CA GLN A 13 17.31 0.47 33.91
C GLN A 13 17.78 1.70 33.10
N ALA A 14 18.85 1.52 32.32
CA ALA A 14 19.33 2.54 31.41
C ALA A 14 18.16 3.01 30.54
N ALA A 15 17.80 4.29 30.68
CA ALA A 15 16.79 4.94 29.87
C ALA A 15 17.18 4.75 28.40
N ARG A 16 16.37 3.98 27.65
CA ARG A 16 16.55 3.86 26.21
C ARG A 16 16.52 5.28 25.62
N PRO A 17 17.47 5.64 24.73
CA PRO A 17 17.41 6.95 24.07
C PRO A 17 16.02 7.12 23.44
N PRO A 18 15.48 8.35 23.41
CA PRO A 18 14.19 8.59 22.79
C PRO A 18 14.27 8.08 21.36
N GLN A 19 13.55 6.99 21.05
CA GLN A 19 13.43 6.49 19.69
C GLN A 19 12.92 7.65 18.85
N SER A 20 13.74 8.10 17.90
CA SER A 20 13.54 9.33 17.14
C SER A 20 12.15 9.35 16.52
N ALA A 21 11.27 10.18 17.07
CA ALA A 21 9.91 10.38 16.55
C ALA A 21 9.90 10.82 15.06
N GLY A 22 11.06 11.23 14.52
CA GLY A 22 11.27 11.67 13.14
C GLY A 22 11.63 10.58 12.12
N ALA A 23 12.04 9.37 12.52
CA ALA A 23 12.50 8.33 11.57
C ALA A 23 11.50 8.01 10.43
N PRO A 24 10.18 7.83 10.67
CA PRO A 24 9.24 7.54 9.58
C PRO A 24 9.04 8.75 8.63
N TYR A 25 9.16 9.98 9.13
CA TYR A 25 9.01 11.18 8.31
C TYR A 25 10.25 11.45 7.45
N LEU A 26 11.45 11.14 7.96
CA LEU A 26 12.67 11.19 7.17
C LEU A 26 12.62 10.19 6.01
N LEU A 27 12.17 8.96 6.27
CA LEU A 27 11.96 7.94 5.24
C LEU A 27 10.95 8.41 4.18
N LEU A 28 9.84 9.04 4.61
CA LEU A 28 8.87 9.61 3.68
C LEU A 28 9.45 10.77 2.88
N ALA A 29 10.22 11.67 3.50
CA ALA A 29 10.86 12.78 2.77
C ALA A 29 11.81 12.25 1.68
N VAL A 30 12.63 11.24 2.01
CA VAL A 30 13.49 10.56 1.04
C VAL A 30 12.66 9.89 -0.06
N ALA A 31 11.56 9.22 0.30
CA ALA A 31 10.64 8.60 -0.64
C ALA A 31 10.03 9.62 -1.62
N PHE A 32 9.55 10.76 -1.11
CA PHE A 32 9.03 11.85 -1.95
C PHE A 32 10.09 12.39 -2.89
N VAL A 33 11.31 12.65 -2.42
CA VAL A 33 12.40 13.14 -3.26
C VAL A 33 12.76 12.12 -4.35
N ALA A 34 12.89 10.84 -3.98
CA ALA A 34 13.24 9.77 -4.90
C ALA A 34 12.17 9.54 -5.98
N ALA A 35 10.90 9.45 -5.59
CA ALA A 35 9.78 9.30 -6.53
C ALA A 35 9.67 10.51 -7.46
N THR A 36 9.79 11.73 -6.92
CA THR A 36 9.77 12.97 -7.71
C THR A 36 10.93 13.02 -8.69
N LEU A 37 12.12 12.60 -8.28
CA LEU A 37 13.28 12.50 -9.17
C LEU A 37 12.99 11.52 -10.31
N GLY A 38 12.46 10.33 -10.02
CA GLY A 38 12.01 9.36 -11.03
C GLY A 38 11.04 9.97 -12.03
N PHE A 39 9.97 10.58 -11.53
CA PHE A 39 8.99 11.27 -12.37
C PHE A 39 9.61 12.35 -13.27
N LEU A 40 10.51 13.18 -12.72
CA LEU A 40 11.22 14.21 -13.48
C LEU A 40 12.19 13.65 -14.51
N LEU A 41 12.79 12.48 -14.25
CA LEU A 41 13.63 11.78 -15.21
C LEU A 41 12.77 11.29 -16.38
N SER A 42 11.65 10.62 -16.12
CA SER A 42 10.71 10.19 -17.16
C SER A 42 10.22 11.35 -18.03
N VAL A 43 9.75 12.44 -17.41
CA VAL A 43 9.24 13.63 -18.14
C VAL A 43 10.31 14.30 -19.01
N ARG A 44 11.59 14.21 -18.63
CA ARG A 44 12.70 14.84 -19.37
C ARG A 44 13.30 13.96 -20.45
N SER A 45 13.12 12.65 -20.34
CA SER A 45 13.70 11.68 -21.27
C SER A 45 12.88 11.66 -22.55
N ALA A 46 13.53 11.44 -23.70
CA ALA A 46 12.80 11.24 -24.94
C ALA A 46 11.98 9.94 -24.85
N PRO A 47 10.68 9.98 -25.22
CA PRO A 47 9.82 8.81 -25.11
C PRO A 47 10.24 7.74 -26.14
N LEU A 48 10.04 6.49 -25.78
CA LEU A 48 10.16 5.39 -26.73
C LEU A 48 9.02 5.43 -27.75
N PRO A 49 9.22 4.89 -28.97
CA PRO A 49 8.12 4.76 -29.92
C PRO A 49 6.98 3.93 -29.32
N GLY A 50 5.78 4.50 -29.26
CA GLY A 50 4.59 3.84 -28.71
C GLY A 50 4.40 3.98 -27.20
N SER A 51 5.34 4.60 -26.46
CA SER A 51 5.12 4.90 -25.05
C SER A 51 4.20 6.10 -24.86
N GLU A 52 3.31 6.02 -23.88
CA GLU A 52 2.51 7.17 -23.44
C GLU A 52 3.35 8.12 -22.59
N ALA A 53 3.22 9.42 -22.84
CA ALA A 53 3.93 10.44 -22.07
C ALA A 53 3.22 10.68 -20.74
N LEU A 54 3.99 10.77 -19.64
CA LEU A 54 3.44 11.15 -18.35
C LEU A 54 2.73 12.50 -18.42
N THR A 55 1.57 12.56 -17.79
CA THR A 55 0.69 13.72 -17.78
C THR A 55 0.62 14.38 -16.39
N ALA A 56 -0.21 15.41 -16.27
CA ALA A 56 -0.50 16.03 -14.98
C ALA A 56 -1.30 15.11 -14.05
N GLU A 57 -2.05 14.14 -14.58
CA GLU A 57 -2.74 13.13 -13.80
C GLU A 57 -1.74 12.24 -13.06
N ASP A 58 -0.70 11.75 -13.75
CA ASP A 58 0.33 10.91 -13.14
C ASP A 58 1.06 11.60 -11.98
N ALA A 59 1.21 12.93 -12.07
CA ALA A 59 1.75 13.73 -10.97
C ALA A 59 0.80 13.78 -9.76
N VAL A 60 -0.52 13.84 -10.00
CA VAL A 60 -1.54 13.74 -8.94
C VAL A 60 -1.48 12.37 -8.29
N ASP A 61 -1.38 11.30 -9.07
CA ASP A 61 -1.31 9.92 -8.59
C ASP A 61 -0.09 9.68 -7.71
N LEU A 62 1.09 10.15 -8.15
CA LEU A 62 2.31 10.11 -7.37
C LEU A 62 2.13 10.79 -6.01
N VAL A 63 1.64 12.03 -6.00
CA VAL A 63 1.47 12.81 -4.77
C VAL A 63 0.42 12.16 -3.86
N ALA A 64 -0.68 11.71 -4.45
CA ALA A 64 -1.76 11.03 -3.75
C ALA A 64 -1.26 9.76 -3.05
N LEU A 65 -0.63 8.86 -3.81
CA LEU A 65 -0.18 7.56 -3.30
C LEU A 65 0.90 7.69 -2.22
N LEU A 66 1.81 8.65 -2.35
CA LEU A 66 2.78 8.95 -1.29
C LEU A 66 2.13 9.59 -0.05
N SER A 67 1.02 10.32 -0.21
CA SER A 67 0.23 10.85 0.90
C SER A 67 -0.44 9.76 1.75
N PHE A 68 -0.72 8.58 1.20
CA PHE A 68 -1.10 7.41 2.00
C PHE A 68 0.03 7.00 2.95
N GLY A 69 1.29 7.10 2.52
CA GLY A 69 2.46 6.88 3.38
C GLY A 69 2.50 7.82 4.58
N VAL A 70 2.17 9.10 4.38
CA VAL A 70 2.04 10.10 5.46
C VAL A 70 0.96 9.69 6.47
N LEU A 71 -0.21 9.27 5.98
CA LEU A 71 -1.26 8.71 6.85
C LEU A 71 -0.73 7.47 7.59
N GLY A 72 0.00 6.58 6.92
CA GLY A 72 0.59 5.39 7.52
C GLY A 72 1.56 5.69 8.67
N ALA A 73 2.48 6.64 8.47
CA ALA A 73 3.40 7.12 9.50
C ALA A 73 2.65 7.69 10.70
N GLU A 74 1.62 8.50 10.47
CA GLU A 74 0.84 9.12 11.53
C GLU A 74 0.03 8.09 12.34
N LEU A 75 -0.52 7.08 11.67
CA LEU A 75 -1.19 5.95 12.32
C LEU A 75 -0.22 5.18 13.23
N LEU A 76 0.99 4.88 12.76
CA LEU A 76 2.03 4.24 13.58
C LEU A 76 2.45 5.09 14.76
N ARG A 77 2.67 6.40 14.56
CA ARG A 77 3.07 7.33 15.61
C ARG A 77 2.01 7.43 16.71
N ARG A 78 0.74 7.49 16.32
CA ARG A 78 -0.39 7.50 17.27
C ARG A 78 -0.74 6.12 17.84
N LYS A 79 -0.05 5.06 17.40
CA LYS A 79 -0.37 3.65 17.73
C LYS A 79 -1.82 3.28 17.39
N ARG A 80 -2.41 3.96 16.41
CA ARG A 80 -3.76 3.72 15.92
C ARG A 80 -3.70 2.90 14.65
N ALA A 81 -4.56 1.89 14.55
CA ALA A 81 -4.66 1.07 13.35
C ALA A 81 -3.31 0.59 12.79
N ALA A 82 -2.37 0.21 13.67
CA ALA A 82 -0.95 0.07 13.30
C ALA A 82 -0.69 -0.90 12.12
N GLY A 83 -1.48 -1.96 11.98
CA GLY A 83 -1.35 -2.85 10.82
C GLY A 83 -1.70 -2.18 9.49
N LEU A 84 -2.73 -1.31 9.47
CA LEU A 84 -3.05 -0.50 8.30
C LEU A 84 -1.92 0.51 8.05
N GLY A 85 -1.40 1.15 9.11
CA GLY A 85 -0.30 2.10 8.97
C GLY A 85 0.96 1.49 8.33
N LYS A 86 1.31 0.24 8.67
CA LYS A 86 2.41 -0.50 8.01
C LYS A 86 2.12 -0.75 6.54
N ALA A 87 0.90 -1.17 6.20
CA ALA A 87 0.52 -1.42 4.82
C ALA A 87 0.60 -0.15 3.96
N LEU A 88 0.14 1.00 4.49
CA LEU A 88 0.22 2.28 3.77
C LEU A 88 1.65 2.80 3.61
N LEU A 89 2.54 2.53 4.57
CA LEU A 89 3.97 2.83 4.42
C LEU A 89 4.65 1.93 3.39
N LEU A 90 4.32 0.64 3.39
CA LEU A 90 4.80 -0.30 2.37
C LEU A 90 4.31 0.13 0.98
N LEU A 91 3.05 0.55 0.86
CA LEU A 91 2.48 1.10 -0.37
C LEU A 91 3.30 2.28 -0.91
N ALA A 92 3.59 3.28 -0.06
CA ALA A 92 4.40 4.43 -0.46
C ALA A 92 5.83 4.05 -0.85
N GLY A 93 6.43 3.06 -0.16
CA GLY A 93 7.75 2.53 -0.53
C GLY A 93 7.75 1.84 -1.89
N LEU A 94 6.73 1.03 -2.19
CA LEU A 94 6.56 0.37 -3.49
C LEU A 94 6.33 1.41 -4.60
N GLN A 95 5.51 2.44 -4.37
CA GLN A 95 5.34 3.52 -5.35
C GLN A 95 6.62 4.31 -5.59
N THR A 96 7.43 4.50 -4.56
CA THR A 96 8.76 5.13 -4.73
C THR A 96 9.65 4.28 -5.62
N ALA A 97 9.69 2.97 -5.39
CA ALA A 97 10.45 2.04 -6.22
C ALA A 97 9.95 2.02 -7.67
N ASN A 98 8.63 2.08 -7.87
CA ASN A 98 8.01 2.20 -9.18
C ASN A 98 8.52 3.45 -9.94
N TYR A 99 8.19 4.65 -9.46
CA TYR A 99 8.50 5.89 -10.19
C TYR A 99 10.00 6.10 -10.37
N LEU A 100 10.81 5.77 -9.35
CA LEU A 100 12.26 5.90 -9.46
C LEU A 100 12.83 4.95 -10.52
N SER A 101 12.40 3.69 -10.54
CA SER A 101 12.98 2.71 -11.46
C SER A 101 12.50 2.93 -12.89
N ALA A 102 11.24 3.35 -13.07
CA ALA A 102 10.72 3.77 -14.38
C ALA A 102 11.53 4.94 -14.94
N GLY A 103 11.67 6.02 -14.16
CA GLY A 103 12.45 7.19 -14.59
C GLY A 103 13.92 6.92 -14.83
N VAL A 104 14.53 6.00 -14.08
CA VAL A 104 15.90 5.56 -14.35
C VAL A 104 15.97 4.78 -15.68
N GLY A 105 15.01 3.90 -15.96
CA GLY A 105 14.95 3.17 -17.24
C GLY A 105 14.78 4.12 -18.43
N ASP A 106 13.91 5.12 -18.29
CA ASP A 106 13.67 6.15 -19.30
C ASP A 106 14.92 7.00 -19.53
N ALA A 107 15.58 7.46 -18.46
CA ALA A 107 16.77 8.30 -18.57
C ALA A 107 18.02 7.57 -19.08
N ILE A 108 18.13 6.26 -18.84
CA ILE A 108 19.20 5.44 -19.43
C ILE A 108 18.99 5.29 -20.94
N THR A 109 17.72 5.18 -21.37
CA THR A 109 17.37 4.92 -22.76
C THR A 109 17.31 6.20 -23.58
N ASP A 110 16.74 7.27 -23.03
CA ASP A 110 16.54 8.57 -23.67
C ASP A 110 16.02 8.47 -25.12
N GLY A 111 15.03 7.61 -25.33
CA GLY A 111 14.42 7.33 -26.64
C GLY A 111 15.31 6.58 -27.65
N GLU A 112 16.55 6.25 -27.28
CA GLU A 112 17.48 5.53 -28.13
C GLU A 112 17.12 4.04 -28.23
N MET A 113 17.29 3.50 -29.44
CA MET A 113 17.05 2.09 -29.75
C MET A 113 18.31 1.45 -30.34
N PRO A 114 18.62 0.18 -30.00
CA PRO A 114 17.88 -0.70 -29.10
C PRO A 114 18.11 -0.38 -27.61
N THR A 115 17.10 -0.64 -26.78
CA THR A 115 17.18 -0.43 -25.32
C THR A 115 18.26 -1.28 -24.66
N THR A 116 18.86 -0.76 -23.58
CA THR A 116 19.90 -1.47 -22.82
C THR A 116 19.31 -2.46 -21.81
N THR A 117 20.06 -3.50 -21.44
CA THR A 117 19.65 -4.44 -20.37
C THR A 117 19.42 -3.74 -19.03
N ALA A 118 20.18 -2.68 -18.73
CA ALA A 118 20.03 -1.93 -17.49
C ALA A 118 18.67 -1.20 -17.43
N ALA A 119 18.25 -0.56 -18.53
CA ALA A 119 16.94 0.08 -18.61
C ALA A 119 15.80 -0.94 -18.47
N ARG A 120 15.92 -2.07 -19.16
CA ARG A 120 14.95 -3.18 -19.07
C ARG A 120 14.75 -3.68 -17.66
N LEU A 121 15.84 -3.94 -16.93
CA LEU A 121 15.75 -4.35 -15.52
C LEU A 121 15.12 -3.27 -14.64
N ALA A 122 15.34 -1.99 -14.94
CA ALA A 122 14.74 -0.88 -14.19
C ALA A 122 13.22 -0.81 -14.41
N TRP A 123 12.74 -0.93 -15.64
CA TRP A 123 11.29 -1.02 -15.93
C TRP A 123 10.66 -2.26 -15.29
N MET A 124 11.30 -3.42 -15.33
CA MET A 124 10.80 -4.62 -14.63
C MET A 124 10.64 -4.42 -13.12
N VAL A 125 11.57 -3.70 -12.47
CA VAL A 125 11.41 -3.31 -11.07
C VAL A 125 10.23 -2.36 -10.91
N ALA A 126 10.02 -1.45 -11.87
CA ALA A 126 8.88 -0.55 -11.84
C ALA A 126 7.54 -1.29 -11.93
N ASP A 127 7.39 -2.21 -12.88
CA ASP A 127 6.15 -2.94 -13.14
C ASP A 127 5.79 -3.88 -11.98
N THR A 128 6.79 -4.59 -11.46
CA THR A 128 6.59 -5.47 -10.30
C THR A 128 6.24 -4.68 -9.04
N ALA A 129 6.84 -3.49 -8.85
CA ALA A 129 6.49 -2.60 -7.75
C ALA A 129 5.07 -2.00 -7.91
N PHE A 130 4.66 -1.65 -9.13
CA PHE A 130 3.31 -1.21 -9.46
C PHE A 130 2.26 -2.26 -9.12
N ILE A 131 2.47 -3.49 -9.56
CA ILE A 131 1.51 -4.57 -9.29
C ILE A 131 1.39 -4.84 -7.80
N ALA A 132 2.53 -4.89 -7.11
CA ALA A 132 2.54 -5.09 -5.66
C ALA A 132 1.82 -3.95 -4.91
N SER A 133 2.04 -2.70 -5.31
CA SER A 133 1.41 -1.53 -4.68
C SER A 133 -0.09 -1.47 -4.99
N PHE A 134 -0.50 -1.71 -6.23
CA PHE A 134 -1.89 -1.67 -6.68
C PHE A 134 -2.76 -2.65 -5.90
N PHE A 135 -2.35 -3.93 -5.85
CA PHE A 135 -3.11 -4.93 -5.08
C PHE A 135 -3.10 -4.63 -3.59
N LEU A 136 -1.97 -4.14 -3.04
CA LEU A 136 -1.88 -3.73 -1.65
C LEU A 136 -2.87 -2.60 -1.30
N LEU A 137 -3.02 -1.60 -2.19
CA LEU A 137 -3.99 -0.52 -2.03
C LEU A 137 -5.43 -1.04 -2.04
N LEU A 138 -5.76 -2.01 -2.90
CA LEU A 138 -7.11 -2.55 -3.00
C LEU A 138 -7.50 -3.38 -1.76
N TYR A 139 -6.62 -4.30 -1.32
CA TYR A 139 -7.01 -5.24 -0.27
C TYR A 139 -6.78 -4.68 1.15
N ALA A 140 -5.68 -3.98 1.41
CA ALA A 140 -5.26 -3.69 2.78
C ALA A 140 -6.24 -2.77 3.54
N PRO A 141 -6.75 -1.67 2.96
CA PRO A 141 -7.77 -0.84 3.59
C PRO A 141 -9.03 -1.65 3.92
N LEU A 142 -9.58 -2.41 2.98
CA LEU A 142 -10.75 -3.26 3.20
C LEU A 142 -10.51 -4.30 4.31
N ALA A 143 -9.35 -4.95 4.27
CA ALA A 143 -9.00 -6.02 5.18
C ALA A 143 -8.63 -5.54 6.59
N LEU A 144 -8.13 -4.31 6.77
CA LEU A 144 -7.55 -3.86 8.04
C LEU A 144 -8.29 -2.68 8.69
N PHE A 145 -9.03 -1.89 7.93
CA PHE A 145 -9.75 -0.73 8.45
C PHE A 145 -10.93 -1.15 9.37
N PRO A 146 -11.25 -0.38 10.44
CA PRO A 146 -10.53 0.77 10.99
C PRO A 146 -9.46 0.39 12.03
N THR A 147 -9.34 -0.87 12.43
CA THR A 147 -8.54 -1.29 13.59
C THR A 147 -7.08 -1.57 13.31
N GLY A 148 -6.70 -1.64 12.04
CA GLY A 148 -5.41 -2.18 11.61
C GLY A 148 -5.25 -3.66 11.92
N ARG A 149 -6.35 -4.40 12.14
CA ARG A 149 -6.32 -5.82 12.50
C ARG A 149 -7.41 -6.59 11.76
N LEU A 150 -7.08 -7.83 11.37
CA LEU A 150 -8.05 -8.77 10.81
C LEU A 150 -9.19 -9.09 11.80
N PRO A 151 -10.38 -9.53 11.33
CA PRO A 151 -11.56 -9.68 12.19
C PRO A 151 -11.38 -10.70 13.32
N SER A 152 -10.63 -11.77 13.08
CA SER A 152 -10.26 -12.80 14.07
C SER A 152 -9.10 -13.66 13.57
N ARG A 153 -8.60 -14.59 14.41
CA ARG A 153 -7.46 -15.48 14.07
C ARG A 153 -7.70 -16.34 12.82
N ARG A 154 -8.96 -16.67 12.50
CA ARG A 154 -9.31 -17.46 11.30
C ARG A 154 -9.05 -16.75 9.97
N TRP A 155 -8.78 -15.44 10.00
CA TRP A 155 -8.52 -14.63 8.80
C TRP A 155 -7.02 -14.50 8.48
N ARG A 156 -6.13 -15.14 9.24
CA ARG A 156 -4.67 -15.05 9.04
C ARG A 156 -4.20 -15.63 7.70
N TRP A 157 -5.03 -16.43 7.03
CA TRP A 157 -4.76 -16.88 5.67
C TRP A 157 -4.78 -15.73 4.66
N LEU A 158 -5.54 -14.66 4.92
CA LEU A 158 -5.79 -13.61 3.92
C LEU A 158 -4.51 -12.86 3.50
N PRO A 159 -3.64 -12.38 4.42
CA PRO A 159 -2.37 -11.78 4.02
C PRO A 159 -1.41 -12.79 3.37
N ALA A 160 -1.49 -14.07 3.74
CA ALA A 160 -0.65 -15.10 3.14
C ALA A 160 -1.06 -15.34 1.68
N VAL A 161 -2.36 -15.49 1.41
CA VAL A 161 -2.91 -15.62 0.05
C VAL A 161 -2.62 -14.37 -0.78
N ALA A 162 -2.74 -13.17 -0.19
CA ALA A 162 -2.38 -11.92 -0.85
C ALA A 162 -0.90 -11.92 -1.27
N GLY A 163 0.00 -12.21 -0.33
CA GLY A 163 1.45 -12.24 -0.59
C GLY A 163 1.85 -13.31 -1.59
N THR A 164 1.27 -14.51 -1.51
CA THR A 164 1.52 -15.59 -2.48
C THR A 164 0.99 -15.23 -3.86
N GLY A 165 -0.20 -14.64 -3.96
CA GLY A 165 -0.78 -14.21 -5.22
C GLY A 165 0.05 -13.11 -5.90
N THR A 166 0.45 -12.08 -5.15
CA THR A 166 1.35 -11.03 -5.65
C THR A 166 2.70 -11.61 -6.06
N ALA A 167 3.28 -12.51 -5.26
CA ALA A 167 4.56 -13.14 -5.60
C ALA A 167 4.45 -14.01 -6.86
N ALA A 168 3.34 -14.72 -7.06
CA ALA A 168 3.11 -15.51 -8.28
C ALA A 168 3.01 -14.61 -9.53
N LEU A 169 2.28 -13.49 -9.47
CA LEU A 169 2.23 -12.52 -10.56
C LEU A 169 3.62 -11.92 -10.86
N VAL A 170 4.33 -11.48 -9.82
CA VAL A 170 5.68 -10.93 -9.96
C VAL A 170 6.62 -11.94 -10.60
N LEU A 171 6.60 -13.20 -10.16
CA LEU A 171 7.42 -14.25 -10.76
C LEU A 171 7.02 -14.58 -12.19
N SER A 172 5.73 -14.50 -12.53
CA SER A 172 5.28 -14.64 -13.91
C SER A 172 5.93 -13.57 -14.79
N ILE A 173 5.79 -12.29 -14.42
CA ILE A 173 6.35 -11.17 -15.18
C ILE A 173 7.87 -11.24 -15.30
N LEU A 174 8.56 -11.55 -14.21
CA LEU A 174 10.02 -11.61 -14.23
C LEU A 174 10.54 -12.71 -15.15
N LEU A 175 9.87 -13.86 -15.25
CA LEU A 175 10.36 -15.04 -15.98
C LEU A 175 9.69 -15.25 -17.33
N ALA A 176 8.62 -14.49 -17.64
CA ALA A 176 7.88 -14.59 -18.89
C ALA A 176 8.81 -14.30 -20.08
N PRO A 177 8.87 -15.20 -21.08
CA PRO A 177 9.53 -14.88 -22.33
C PRO A 177 8.72 -13.81 -23.09
N GLY A 178 9.39 -13.00 -23.90
CA GLY A 178 8.74 -11.93 -24.66
C GLY A 178 9.32 -10.55 -24.36
N SER A 179 8.49 -9.52 -24.49
CA SER A 179 8.82 -8.12 -24.18
C SER A 179 8.95 -7.90 -22.67
N VAL A 180 9.65 -6.83 -22.28
CA VAL A 180 9.57 -6.32 -20.89
C VAL A 180 8.16 -5.80 -20.61
N ASP A 181 7.60 -5.08 -21.58
CA ASP A 181 6.24 -4.57 -21.55
C ASP A 181 5.53 -4.99 -22.84
N ASP A 182 4.48 -5.79 -22.71
CA ASP A 182 3.72 -6.32 -23.84
C ASP A 182 2.88 -5.24 -24.54
N ASP A 183 2.50 -4.18 -23.83
CA ASP A 183 1.80 -3.02 -24.40
C ASP A 183 2.79 -2.12 -25.15
N ASN A 184 4.08 -2.19 -24.84
CA ASN A 184 5.14 -1.46 -25.51
C ASN A 184 6.35 -2.34 -25.90
N PRO A 185 6.27 -3.04 -27.05
CA PRO A 185 7.36 -3.88 -27.54
C PRO A 185 8.69 -3.16 -27.79
N ALA A 186 8.69 -1.81 -27.88
CA ALA A 186 9.91 -1.03 -28.01
C ALA A 186 10.81 -1.09 -26.76
N THR A 187 10.25 -1.48 -25.60
CA THR A 187 11.04 -1.76 -24.39
C THR A 187 12.07 -2.88 -24.60
N GLY A 188 11.84 -3.75 -25.59
CA GLY A 188 12.74 -4.84 -25.97
C GLY A 188 12.51 -6.11 -25.16
N PRO A 189 13.24 -7.19 -25.48
CA PRO A 189 12.98 -8.50 -24.88
C PRO A 189 13.37 -8.55 -23.40
N ASN A 190 12.57 -9.25 -22.61
CA ASN A 190 12.78 -9.53 -21.20
C ASN A 190 14.15 -10.22 -21.00
N PRO A 191 15.11 -9.58 -20.32
CA PRO A 191 16.44 -10.15 -20.10
C PRO A 191 16.46 -11.34 -19.15
N LEU A 192 15.40 -11.54 -18.36
CA LEU A 192 15.22 -12.66 -17.43
C LEU A 192 14.23 -13.71 -17.97
N GLY A 193 13.67 -13.48 -19.16
CA GLY A 193 12.71 -14.37 -19.80
C GLY A 193 13.33 -15.71 -20.16
N VAL A 194 12.59 -16.79 -19.89
CA VAL A 194 13.04 -18.17 -20.20
C VAL A 194 11.97 -18.86 -21.04
N ASP A 195 12.24 -19.08 -22.33
CA ASP A 195 11.29 -19.70 -23.26
C ASP A 195 10.77 -21.06 -22.77
N ALA A 196 11.62 -21.86 -22.13
CA ALA A 196 11.25 -23.16 -21.57
C ALA A 196 10.24 -23.08 -20.41
N LEU A 197 10.05 -21.89 -19.82
CA LEU A 197 9.13 -21.64 -18.71
C LEU A 197 7.81 -20.99 -19.14
N ALA A 198 7.55 -20.75 -20.43
CA ALA A 198 6.34 -20.08 -20.90
C ALA A 198 5.04 -20.64 -20.28
N GLY A 199 4.83 -21.96 -20.35
CA GLY A 199 3.64 -22.58 -19.75
C GLY A 199 3.60 -22.49 -18.22
N ALA A 200 4.75 -22.37 -17.55
CA ALA A 200 4.82 -22.17 -16.11
C ALA A 200 4.53 -20.72 -15.70
N THR A 201 4.97 -19.73 -16.49
CA THR A 201 4.66 -18.31 -16.26
C THR A 201 3.17 -18.06 -16.47
N ASP A 202 2.55 -18.60 -17.53
CA ASP A 202 1.10 -18.52 -17.76
C ASP A 202 0.31 -19.10 -16.57
N LEU A 203 0.76 -20.26 -16.06
CA LEU A 203 0.13 -20.88 -14.89
C LEU A 203 0.31 -20.02 -13.63
N LEU A 204 1.50 -19.44 -13.42
CA LEU A 204 1.76 -18.54 -12.29
C LEU A 204 0.89 -17.28 -12.37
N GLU A 205 0.67 -16.75 -13.57
CA GLU A 205 -0.21 -15.62 -13.80
C GLU A 205 -1.65 -15.95 -13.39
N ILE A 206 -2.20 -17.05 -13.91
CA ILE A 206 -3.56 -17.51 -13.59
C ILE A 206 -3.70 -17.77 -12.08
N VAL A 207 -2.73 -18.47 -11.47
CA VAL A 207 -2.74 -18.74 -10.03
C VAL A 207 -2.67 -17.44 -9.24
N GLY A 208 -1.79 -16.52 -9.63
CA GLY A 208 -1.65 -15.19 -9.01
C GLY A 208 -2.96 -14.42 -9.06
N ALA A 209 -3.57 -14.32 -10.24
CA ALA A 209 -4.85 -13.66 -10.47
C ALA A 209 -5.98 -14.27 -9.61
N VAL A 210 -6.10 -15.61 -9.57
CA VAL A 210 -7.09 -16.30 -8.74
C VAL A 210 -6.88 -16.02 -7.26
N LEU A 211 -5.64 -16.11 -6.75
CA LEU A 211 -5.34 -15.84 -5.35
C LEU A 211 -5.62 -14.37 -4.97
N LEU A 212 -5.38 -13.43 -5.88
CA LEU A 212 -5.67 -12.02 -5.65
C LEU A 212 -7.17 -11.72 -5.72
N ALA A 213 -7.91 -12.37 -6.61
CA ALA A 213 -9.37 -12.32 -6.63
C ALA A 213 -9.97 -12.87 -5.32
N LEU A 214 -9.46 -14.01 -4.82
CA LEU A 214 -9.84 -14.58 -3.53
C LEU A 214 -9.47 -13.63 -2.36
N THR A 215 -8.34 -12.94 -2.46
CA THR A 215 -7.92 -11.94 -1.49
C THR A 215 -8.88 -10.75 -1.46
N LEU A 216 -9.28 -10.25 -2.62
CA LEU A 216 -10.24 -9.14 -2.70
C LEU A 216 -11.60 -9.56 -2.14
N ALA A 217 -12.13 -10.72 -2.55
CA ALA A 217 -13.37 -11.28 -2.03
C ALA A 217 -13.30 -11.48 -0.50
N GLY A 218 -12.20 -12.02 0.01
CA GLY A 218 -11.95 -12.17 1.44
C GLY A 218 -11.89 -10.82 2.18
N SER A 219 -11.30 -9.80 1.56
CA SER A 219 -11.22 -8.46 2.13
C SER A 219 -12.59 -7.77 2.21
N VAL A 220 -13.42 -7.92 1.18
CA VAL A 220 -14.82 -7.47 1.17
C VAL A 220 -15.63 -8.21 2.24
N ALA A 221 -15.48 -9.53 2.38
CA ALA A 221 -16.16 -10.30 3.41
C ALA A 221 -15.71 -9.89 4.84
N ALA A 222 -14.41 -9.68 5.04
CA ALA A 222 -13.85 -9.18 6.30
C ALA A 222 -14.42 -7.80 6.65
N TYR A 223 -14.55 -6.92 5.64
CA TYR A 223 -15.18 -5.62 5.77
C TYR A 223 -16.66 -5.73 6.16
N GLY A 224 -17.43 -6.55 5.44
CA GLY A 224 -18.86 -6.78 5.69
C GLY A 224 -19.14 -7.30 7.11
N ILE A 225 -18.34 -8.25 7.60
CA ILE A 225 -18.46 -8.75 8.98
C ILE A 225 -18.29 -7.61 10.00
N ARG A 226 -17.34 -6.68 9.77
CA ARG A 226 -17.16 -5.53 10.66
C ARG A 226 -18.32 -4.55 10.56
N TRP A 227 -18.86 -4.34 9.36
CA TRP A 227 -20.01 -3.47 9.16
C TRP A 227 -21.20 -3.86 10.02
N PHE A 228 -21.51 -5.16 10.08
CA PHE A 228 -22.61 -5.68 10.90
C PHE A 228 -22.26 -5.78 12.39
N ARG A 229 -20.99 -6.02 12.73
CA ARG A 229 -20.54 -6.18 14.12
C ARG A 229 -20.35 -4.85 14.86
N TYR A 230 -19.82 -3.82 14.20
CA TYR A 230 -19.50 -2.56 14.86
C TYR A 230 -20.73 -1.66 15.02
N ARG A 231 -20.78 -0.97 16.16
CA ARG A 231 -21.80 0.00 16.53
C ARG A 231 -21.12 1.32 16.93
N GLY A 232 -21.89 2.40 17.03
CA GLY A 232 -21.40 3.69 17.53
C GLY A 232 -20.27 4.30 16.67
N PRO A 233 -19.20 4.85 17.29
CA PRO A 233 -18.12 5.54 16.58
C PRO A 233 -17.46 4.70 15.48
N ARG A 234 -17.21 3.42 15.74
CA ARG A 234 -16.55 2.50 14.78
C ARG A 234 -17.38 2.27 13.51
N ARG A 235 -18.71 2.25 13.61
CA ARG A 235 -19.59 2.16 12.44
C ARG A 235 -19.57 3.44 11.60
N ARG A 236 -19.43 4.60 12.25
CA ARG A 236 -19.26 5.87 11.54
C ARG A 236 -17.92 5.95 10.82
N GLN A 237 -16.85 5.40 11.41
CA GLN A 237 -15.56 5.29 10.72
C GLN A 237 -15.67 4.48 9.42
N LEU A 238 -16.33 3.31 9.50
CA LEU A 238 -16.61 2.48 8.34
C LEU A 238 -17.44 3.24 7.29
N ALA A 239 -18.47 3.98 7.70
CA ALA A 239 -19.29 4.75 6.75
C ALA A 239 -18.48 5.81 5.99
N TRP A 240 -17.57 6.53 6.66
CA TRP A 240 -16.68 7.51 6.01
C TRP A 240 -15.72 6.86 5.03
N PHE A 241 -15.14 5.72 5.40
CA PHE A 241 -14.28 4.97 4.50
C PHE A 241 -15.07 4.41 3.30
N SER A 242 -16.27 3.88 3.53
CA SER A 242 -17.16 3.42 2.46
C SER A 242 -17.51 4.51 1.46
N ALA A 243 -17.69 5.76 1.91
CA ALA A 243 -17.97 6.88 1.01
C ALA A 243 -16.79 7.10 0.03
N GLY A 244 -15.56 7.18 0.54
CA GLY A 244 -14.37 7.33 -0.31
C GLY A 244 -14.05 6.10 -1.16
N ALA A 245 -14.21 4.90 -0.60
CA ALA A 245 -14.02 3.66 -1.35
C ALA A 245 -15.04 3.50 -2.50
N LEU A 246 -16.28 3.93 -2.29
CA LEU A 246 -17.29 3.95 -3.35
C LEU A 246 -16.89 4.92 -4.47
N THR A 247 -16.36 6.10 -4.14
CA THR A 247 -15.84 7.05 -5.14
C THR A 247 -14.73 6.42 -5.97
N MET A 248 -13.80 5.69 -5.36
CA MET A 248 -12.75 4.96 -6.10
C MET A 248 -13.34 3.91 -7.04
N VAL A 249 -14.27 3.08 -6.56
CA VAL A 249 -14.90 2.04 -7.39
C VAL A 249 -15.69 2.64 -8.55
N VAL A 250 -16.45 3.70 -8.30
CA VAL A 250 -17.23 4.40 -9.34
C VAL A 250 -16.28 5.05 -10.35
N GLY A 251 -15.21 5.71 -9.89
CA GLY A 251 -14.21 6.32 -10.75
C GLY A 251 -13.46 5.33 -11.64
N MET A 252 -13.23 4.10 -11.15
CA MET A 252 -12.62 3.03 -11.95
C MET A 252 -13.59 2.41 -12.98
N LEU A 253 -14.90 2.51 -12.78
CA LEU A 253 -15.91 1.86 -13.64
C LEU A 253 -16.53 2.81 -14.68
N ILE A 254 -16.44 4.12 -14.46
CA ILE A 254 -17.03 5.11 -15.35
C ILE A 254 -15.90 5.76 -16.13
N GLU A 255 -16.00 5.75 -17.45
CA GLU A 255 -15.17 6.55 -18.33
C GLU A 255 -15.82 7.94 -18.46
N LEU A 256 -15.23 8.96 -17.81
CA LEU A 256 -15.77 10.33 -17.81
C LEU A 256 -15.31 11.16 -19.01
N GLY A 257 -14.47 10.59 -19.89
CA GLY A 257 -13.93 11.20 -21.09
C GLY A 257 -12.43 11.49 -21.01
N ASN A 258 -11.78 11.64 -22.18
CA ASN A 258 -10.33 11.55 -22.35
C ASN A 258 -9.66 12.93 -22.37
N SER A 259 -10.21 13.88 -21.60
CA SER A 259 -9.60 15.20 -21.47
C SER A 259 -8.75 15.23 -20.21
N LEU A 260 -7.52 15.74 -20.31
CA LEU A 260 -6.60 15.88 -19.18
C LEU A 260 -7.23 16.53 -17.94
N LEU A 261 -8.12 17.51 -18.15
CA LEU A 261 -8.84 18.15 -17.05
C LEU A 261 -9.74 17.15 -16.30
N VAL A 262 -10.45 16.28 -17.01
CA VAL A 262 -11.33 15.27 -16.43
C VAL A 262 -10.52 14.20 -15.70
N GLU A 263 -9.41 13.75 -16.27
CA GLU A 263 -8.49 12.78 -15.64
C GLU A 263 -7.96 13.34 -14.31
N VAL A 264 -7.37 14.54 -14.33
CA VAL A 264 -6.83 15.22 -13.14
C VAL A 264 -7.90 15.42 -12.05
N LEU A 265 -9.09 15.89 -12.43
CA LEU A 265 -10.19 16.09 -11.48
C LEU A 265 -10.68 14.77 -10.91
N SER A 266 -10.75 13.71 -11.72
CA SER A 266 -11.17 12.38 -11.29
C SER A 266 -10.16 11.79 -10.32
N ALA A 267 -8.86 11.84 -10.63
CA ALA A 267 -7.78 11.40 -9.75
C ALA A 267 -7.82 12.14 -8.39
N LEU A 268 -7.92 13.47 -8.40
CA LEU A 268 -8.04 14.28 -7.17
C LEU A 268 -9.25 13.88 -6.33
N VAL A 269 -10.40 13.63 -6.96
CA VAL A 269 -11.64 13.21 -6.28
C VAL A 269 -11.49 11.79 -5.73
N ILE A 270 -11.00 10.85 -6.52
CA ILE A 270 -10.81 9.44 -6.13
C ILE A 270 -9.87 9.34 -4.93
N PHE A 271 -8.65 9.85 -5.06
CA PHE A 271 -7.66 9.74 -4.01
C PHE A 271 -7.97 10.63 -2.81
N GLY A 272 -8.45 11.85 -3.05
CA GLY A 272 -8.82 12.79 -1.98
C GLY A 272 -9.94 12.25 -1.10
N THR A 273 -10.99 11.69 -1.70
CA THR A 273 -12.11 11.10 -0.94
C THR A 273 -11.72 9.79 -0.24
N LEU A 274 -10.91 8.93 -0.87
CA LEU A 274 -10.43 7.71 -0.25
C LEU A 274 -9.50 8.00 0.93
N LEU A 275 -8.49 8.86 0.74
CA LEU A 275 -7.55 9.26 1.77
C LEU A 275 -8.28 10.00 2.90
N GLY A 276 -9.15 10.96 2.58
CA GLY A 276 -9.95 11.70 3.55
C GLY A 276 -10.91 10.78 4.32
N GLY A 277 -11.56 9.85 3.61
CA GLY A 277 -12.44 8.82 4.15
C GLY A 277 -11.74 7.86 5.14
N MET A 278 -10.41 7.76 5.11
CA MET A 278 -9.63 7.05 6.13
C MET A 278 -9.05 7.98 7.19
N ALA A 279 -8.40 9.06 6.78
CA ALA A 279 -7.64 9.95 7.66
C ALA A 279 -8.55 10.64 8.68
N TRP A 280 -9.66 11.22 8.23
CA TRP A 280 -10.61 11.93 9.09
C TRP A 280 -11.18 11.03 10.21
N PRO A 281 -11.76 9.86 9.94
CA PRO A 281 -12.31 9.02 10.99
C PRO A 281 -11.27 8.42 11.94
N LEU A 282 -10.02 8.22 11.51
CA LEU A 282 -8.97 7.63 12.35
C LEU A 282 -8.22 8.67 13.19
N LEU A 283 -7.92 9.83 12.61
CA LEU A 283 -7.12 10.86 13.27
C LEU A 283 -7.98 11.91 13.98
N GLY A 284 -9.21 12.12 13.51
CA GLY A 284 -10.14 13.10 14.04
C GLY A 284 -10.90 12.66 15.31
N PRO A 285 -11.99 13.37 15.66
CA PRO A 285 -12.75 13.12 16.90
C PRO A 285 -13.36 11.72 17.00
N LEU A 286 -13.67 11.10 15.85
CA LEU A 286 -14.21 9.74 15.80
C LEU A 286 -13.19 8.70 16.30
N GLY A 287 -11.91 8.89 15.97
CA GLY A 287 -10.83 8.03 16.47
C GLY A 287 -10.71 8.11 17.99
N ALA A 288 -10.71 9.32 18.55
CA ALA A 288 -10.67 9.50 20.01
C ALA A 288 -11.88 8.88 20.71
N LYS A 289 -13.09 9.03 20.15
CA LYS A 289 -14.30 8.41 20.69
C LYS A 289 -14.27 6.88 20.61
N ALA A 290 -13.68 6.32 19.55
CA ALA A 290 -13.51 4.88 19.41
C ALA A 290 -12.53 4.31 20.45
N ASP A 291 -11.40 4.99 20.68
CA ASP A 291 -10.40 4.59 21.69
C ASP A 291 -11.02 4.57 23.11
N LEU A 292 -11.81 5.60 23.45
CA LEU A 292 -12.51 5.65 24.74
C LEU A 292 -13.53 4.51 24.91
N ALA A 293 -14.27 4.17 23.84
CA ALA A 293 -15.22 3.07 23.87
C ALA A 293 -14.54 1.71 24.08
N ASP A 294 -13.35 1.50 23.51
CA ASP A 294 -12.57 0.27 23.70
C ASP A 294 -12.07 0.13 25.14
N ILE A 295 -11.60 1.22 25.75
CA ILE A 295 -11.15 1.24 27.15
C ILE A 295 -12.31 0.88 28.08
N ALA A 296 -13.46 1.52 27.90
CA ALA A 296 -14.66 1.25 28.71
C ALA A 296 -15.13 -0.22 28.59
N THR A 297 -15.04 -0.80 27.40
CA THR A 297 -15.39 -2.22 27.17
C THR A 297 -14.42 -3.16 27.87
N THR A 298 -13.12 -2.85 27.80
CA THR A 298 -12.07 -3.65 28.45
C THR A 298 -12.19 -3.60 29.97
N GLN A 299 -12.48 -2.43 30.54
CA GLN A 299 -12.70 -2.26 31.98
C GLN A 299 -13.93 -3.03 32.46
N ARG A 300 -15.05 -3.02 31.72
CA ARG A 300 -16.23 -3.82 32.08
C ARG A 300 -15.98 -5.32 32.07
N SER A 301 -15.18 -5.81 31.12
CA SER A 301 -14.83 -7.24 31.04
C SER A 301 -13.82 -7.68 32.12
N ALA A 302 -13.14 -6.75 32.77
CA ALA A 302 -12.14 -7.02 33.81
C ALA A 302 -12.68 -6.83 35.22
N ALA A 303 -13.87 -6.24 35.38
CA ALA A 303 -14.57 -6.23 36.66
C ALA A 303 -14.98 -7.67 36.98
N PRO A 304 -14.61 -8.23 38.16
CA PRO A 304 -15.15 -9.49 38.60
C PRO A 304 -16.67 -9.37 38.66
N ASP A 305 -17.40 -10.40 38.22
CA ASP A 305 -18.84 -10.47 38.42
C ASP A 305 -19.11 -10.39 39.93
N GLY A 306 -19.39 -9.18 40.41
CA GLY A 306 -19.88 -8.91 41.76
C GLY A 306 -21.32 -9.39 41.83
N HIS A 307 -21.49 -10.70 41.90
CA HIS A 307 -22.69 -11.31 42.42
C HIS A 307 -22.60 -11.26 43.95
N ASP A 308 -23.13 -10.17 44.50
CA ASP A 308 -23.78 -10.17 45.80
C ASP A 308 -25.14 -10.89 45.71
#